data_AF-A0A4R0DMM2-F1
#
_entry.id   AF-A0A4R0DMM2-F1
#
_cell.length_a   1.000
_cell.length_b   1.000
_cell.length_c   1.000
_cell.angle_alpha   90.00
_cell.angle_beta   90.00
_cell.angle_gamma   90.00
#
_symmetry.space_group_name_H-M   'P 1'
#
loop_
_entity.id
_entity.type
_entity.pdbx_description
1 polymer ?
#
loop_
_entity_poly.entity_id
_entity_poly.type
_entity_poly.pdbx_seq_one_letter_code
_entity_poly.pdbx_strand_id
1 'polypeptide(L)'
;MSYEAIRQVLLYATLINYAILIIWFLLFVFARQFLKRLQGSWFNLSDNTFDVIHYSGIAFYKIAIIMFNLVPWIAMTLARNS
;
A
#
# COMPACT_ATOMS: atom_id res chain seq x y z
N MET A 1 2.84 26.42 -2.53
CA MET A 1 1.57 25.67 -2.55
C MET A 1 0.68 26.20 -1.44
N SER A 2 -0.63 26.30 -1.64
CA SER A 2 -1.56 26.64 -0.56
C SER A 2 -1.71 25.46 0.42
N TYR A 3 -2.09 25.76 1.66
CA TYR A 3 -2.40 24.76 2.68
C TYR A 3 -3.42 23.72 2.17
N GLU A 4 -4.51 24.18 1.54
CA GLU A 4 -5.54 23.29 0.99
C GLU A 4 -5.02 22.40 -0.15
N ALA A 5 -4.07 22.89 -0.97
CA ALA A 5 -3.46 22.08 -2.02
C ALA A 5 -2.67 20.91 -1.43
N ILE A 6 -1.86 21.15 -0.39
CA ILE A 6 -1.09 20.09 0.29
C ILE A 6 -2.03 19.08 0.94
N ARG A 7 -3.10 19.55 1.60
CA ARG A 7 -4.10 18.69 2.22
C ARG A 7 -4.83 17.81 1.19
N GLN A 8 -5.19 18.35 0.03
CA GLN A 8 -5.80 17.57 -1.04
C GLN A 8 -4.84 16.53 -1.61
N VAL A 9 -3.57 16.89 -1.82
CA VAL A 9 -2.54 15.96 -2.29
C VAL A 9 -2.38 14.78 -1.33
N LEU A 10 -2.26 15.04 -0.02
CA LEU A 10 -2.15 13.97 0.99
C LEU A 10 -3.39 13.06 1.03
N LEU A 11 -4.58 13.61 0.83
CA LEU A 11 -5.81 12.83 0.75
C LEU A 11 -5.82 11.92 -0.47
N TYR A 12 -5.60 12.47 -1.67
CA TYR A 12 -5.57 11.68 -2.90
C TYR A 12 -4.44 10.66 -2.89
N ALA A 13 -3.26 11.02 -2.38
CA ALA A 13 -2.16 10.09 -2.19
C ALA A 13 -2.57 8.94 -1.26
N THR A 14 -3.23 9.21 -0.14
CA THR A 14 -3.74 8.16 0.76
C THR A 14 -4.68 7.21 0.01
N LEU A 15 -5.67 7.74 -0.71
CA LEU A 15 -6.66 6.96 -1.44
C LEU A 15 -6.04 6.09 -2.53
N ILE A 16 -5.16 6.68 -3.35
CA ILE A 16 -4.49 5.98 -4.45
C ILE A 16 -3.59 4.87 -3.91
N ASN A 17 -2.78 5.15 -2.87
CA ASN A 17 -1.90 4.12 -2.32
C ASN A 17 -2.71 2.97 -1.66
N TYR A 18 -3.84 3.26 -1.02
CA TYR A 18 -4.73 2.21 -0.51
C TYR A 18 -5.38 1.40 -1.63
N ALA A 19 -5.77 2.02 -2.75
CA ALA A 19 -6.28 1.29 -3.90
C ALA A 19 -5.22 0.33 -4.47
N ILE A 20 -3.96 0.78 -4.59
CA ILE A 20 -2.83 -0.06 -4.99
C ILE A 20 -2.63 -1.21 -3.99
N LEU A 21 -2.65 -0.94 -2.68
CA LEU A 21 -2.51 -1.95 -1.64
C LEU A 21 -3.63 -3.01 -1.74
N ILE A 22 -4.87 -2.59 -1.97
CA ILE A 22 -6.02 -3.49 -2.13
C ILE A 22 -5.87 -4.34 -3.39
N ILE A 23 -5.53 -3.73 -4.52
CA ILE A 23 -5.30 -4.48 -5.77
C ILE A 23 -4.18 -5.50 -5.57
N TRP A 24 -3.07 -5.12 -4.95
CA TRP A 24 -1.96 -6.03 -4.65
C TRP A 24 -2.41 -7.18 -3.74
N PHE A 25 -3.18 -6.89 -2.69
CA PHE A 25 -3.74 -7.91 -1.81
C PHE A 25 -4.68 -8.87 -2.55
N LEU A 26 -5.58 -8.35 -3.40
CA LEU A 26 -6.51 -9.17 -4.19
C LEU A 26 -5.76 -10.05 -5.19
N LEU A 27 -4.76 -9.50 -5.89
CA LEU A 27 -3.89 -10.28 -6.78
C LEU A 27 -3.15 -11.38 -6.01
N PHE A 28 -2.63 -11.08 -4.82
CA PHE A 28 -1.97 -12.09 -3.98
C PHE A 28 -2.94 -13.19 -3.52
N VAL A 29 -4.17 -12.85 -3.13
CA VAL A 29 -5.16 -13.85 -2.65
C VAL A 29 -5.73 -14.68 -3.80
N PHE A 30 -6.21 -14.04 -4.87
CA PHE A 30 -6.93 -14.71 -5.95
C PHE A 30 -6.02 -15.24 -7.05
N ALA A 31 -4.94 -14.53 -7.36
CA ALA A 31 -3.99 -14.96 -8.39
C ALA A 31 -2.81 -15.74 -7.79
N ARG A 32 -2.85 -16.18 -6.53
CA ARG A 32 -1.76 -16.95 -5.89
C ARG A 32 -1.31 -18.15 -6.73
N GLN A 33 -2.26 -18.93 -7.24
CA GLN A 33 -1.96 -20.09 -8.10
C GLN A 33 -1.53 -19.69 -9.53
N PHE A 34 -2.07 -18.60 -10.08
CA PHE A 34 -1.74 -18.11 -11.42
C PHE A 34 -0.36 -17.45 -11.46
N LEU A 35 -0.07 -16.57 -10.50
CA LEU A 35 1.24 -15.93 -10.30
C LEU A 35 2.31 -16.97 -10.01
N LYS A 36 2.04 -18.03 -9.24
CA LYS A 36 3.00 -19.13 -9.06
C LYS A 36 3.28 -19.90 -10.35
N ARG A 37 2.28 -20.18 -11.18
CA ARG A 37 2.52 -20.81 -12.51
C ARG A 37 3.34 -19.91 -13.43
N LEU A 38 3.11 -18.60 -13.40
CA LEU A 38 3.78 -17.63 -14.25
C LEU A 38 5.21 -17.30 -13.75
N GLN A 39 5.37 -17.02 -12.46
CA GLN A 39 6.65 -16.67 -11.84
C GLN A 39 7.49 -17.88 -11.44
N GLY A 40 6.92 -19.07 -11.24
CA GLY A 40 7.70 -20.28 -10.92
C GLY A 40 8.68 -20.67 -12.03
N SER A 41 8.43 -20.23 -13.27
CA SER A 41 9.39 -20.33 -14.38
C SER A 41 10.57 -19.36 -14.28
N TRP A 42 10.47 -18.29 -13.50
CA TRP A 42 11.47 -17.22 -13.40
C TRP A 42 12.15 -17.18 -12.02
N PHE A 43 11.44 -17.60 -10.96
CA PHE A 43 11.90 -17.60 -9.57
C PHE A 43 11.43 -18.88 -8.88
N ASN A 44 12.38 -19.76 -8.55
CA ASN A 44 12.11 -21.02 -7.86
C ASN A 44 11.94 -20.80 -6.34
N LEU A 45 10.95 -19.98 -5.96
CA LEU A 45 10.67 -19.61 -4.57
C LEU A 45 9.75 -20.64 -3.92
N SER A 46 10.06 -21.01 -2.67
CA SER A 46 9.16 -21.85 -1.87
C SER A 46 7.87 -21.10 -1.53
N ASP A 47 6.78 -21.85 -1.33
CA ASP A 47 5.47 -21.32 -0.93
C ASP A 47 5.54 -20.39 0.28
N ASN A 48 6.33 -20.79 1.28
CA ASN A 48 6.52 -20.02 2.51
C ASN A 48 7.28 -18.71 2.24
N THR A 49 8.34 -18.75 1.44
CA THR A 49 9.13 -17.54 1.11
C THR A 49 8.30 -16.55 0.31
N PHE A 50 7.51 -17.03 -0.66
CA PHE A 50 6.62 -16.19 -1.45
C PHE A 50 5.61 -15.45 -0.57
N ASP A 51 4.96 -16.17 0.35
CA ASP A 51 3.99 -15.58 1.28
C ASP A 51 4.64 -14.56 2.21
N VAL A 52 5.82 -14.86 2.77
CA VAL A 52 6.55 -13.95 3.66
C VAL A 52 6.92 -12.66 2.94
N ILE A 53 7.41 -12.73 1.70
CA ILE A 53 7.76 -11.52 0.92
C ILE A 53 6.54 -10.65 0.64
N HIS A 54 5.42 -11.25 0.22
CA HIS A 54 4.21 -10.48 -0.09
C HIS A 54 3.57 -9.91 1.17
N TYR A 55 3.47 -10.70 2.24
CA TYR A 55 2.89 -10.25 3.50
C TYR A 55 3.72 -9.13 4.13
N SER A 56 5.06 -9.28 4.16
CA SER A 56 5.95 -8.23 4.65
C SER A 56 5.91 -6.98 3.78
N GLY A 57 5.85 -7.13 2.45
CA GLY A 57 5.67 -6.02 1.51
C GLY A 57 4.37 -5.26 1.73
N ILE A 58 3.25 -5.97 1.88
CA ILE A 58 1.92 -5.41 2.20
C ILE A 58 1.96 -4.66 3.54
N ALA A 59 2.55 -5.27 4.58
CA ALA A 59 2.65 -4.66 5.90
C ALA A 59 3.50 -3.38 5.87
N PHE A 60 4.67 -3.43 5.24
CA PHE A 60 5.55 -2.28 5.09
C PHE A 60 4.89 -1.15 4.29
N TYR A 61 4.28 -1.48 3.15
CA TYR A 61 3.62 -0.49 2.31
C TYR A 61 2.44 0.16 3.04
N LYS A 62 1.62 -0.62 3.76
CA LYS A 62 0.55 -0.08 4.61
C LYS A 62 1.07 0.90 5.67
N ILE A 63 2.18 0.57 6.34
CA ILE A 63 2.81 1.47 7.33
C ILE A 63 3.29 2.76 6.66
N ALA A 64 3.93 2.66 5.49
CA ALA A 64 4.38 3.84 4.74
C ALA A 64 3.21 4.76 4.35
N ILE A 65 2.08 4.21 3.93
CA ILE A 65 0.86 5.00 3.63
C ILE A 65 0.39 5.76 4.86
N ILE A 66 0.33 5.08 6.01
CA ILE A 66 -0.12 5.67 7.26
C ILE A 66 0.83 6.80 7.67
N MET A 67 2.14 6.52 7.69
CA MET A 67 3.15 7.43 8.21
C MET A 67 3.36 8.67 7.33
N PHE A 68 3.34 8.51 6.01
CA PHE A 68 3.69 9.60 5.07
C PHE A 68 2.50 10.29 4.43
N ASN A 69 1.29 9.71 4.46
CA ASN A 69 0.11 10.34 3.84
C ASN A 69 -1.00 10.59 4.86
N LEU A 70 -1.50 9.53 5.51
CA LEU A 70 -2.69 9.64 6.37
C LEU A 70 -2.41 10.45 7.64
N VAL A 71 -1.31 10.17 8.35
CA VAL A 71 -0.95 10.88 9.59
C VAL A 71 -0.73 12.38 9.31
N PRO A 72 0.04 12.80 8.29
CA PRO A 72 0.15 14.22 7.94
C PRO A 72 -1.18 14.86 7.57
N TRP A 73 -2.06 14.16 6.83
CA TRP A 73 -3.39 14.68 6.49
C TRP A 73 -4.27 14.92 7.72
N ILE A 74 -4.24 13.98 8.68
CA ILE A 74 -4.94 14.12 9.97
C ILE A 74 -4.36 15.29 10.76
N ALA A 75 -3.04 15.36 10.89
CA ALA A 75 -2.34 16.42 11.63
C ALA A 75 -2.70 17.82 11.10
N MET A 76 -2.69 18.00 9.78
CA MET A 76 -3.17 19.23 9.15
C MET A 76 -4.64 19.51 9.50
N THR A 77 -5.51 18.53 9.30
CA THR A 77 -6.95 18.68 9.58
C THR A 77 -7.23 19.08 11.03
N LEU A 78 -6.46 18.56 11.99
CA LEU A 78 -6.56 18.94 13.40
C LEU A 78 -6.02 20.36 13.66
N ALA A 79 -4.86 20.71 13.11
CA ALA A 79 -4.24 22.02 13.29
C ALA A 79 -5.06 23.18 12.71
N ARG A 80 -5.96 22.93 11.76
CA ARG A 80 -6.91 23.94 11.25
C ARG A 80 -8.06 24.23 12.22
N ASN A 81 -8.39 23.27 13.09
CA ASN A 81 -9.53 23.35 14.00
C ASN A 81 -9.16 23.84 15.42
N SER A 82 -7.89 24.16 15.65
CA SER A 82 -7.32 24.74 16.88
C SER A 82 -7.06 26.22 16.71
#